data_AF-A0A7C7NPP0-F1
#
_entry.id   AF-A0A7C7NPP0-F1
#
_cell.length_a   1.000
_cell.length_b   1.000
_cell.length_c   1.000
_cell.angle_alpha   90.00
_cell.angle_beta   90.00
_cell.angle_gamma   90.00
#
_symmetry.space_group_name_H-M   'P 1'
#
loop_
_entity.id
_entity.type
_entity.pdbx_description
1 polymer ?
#
loop_
_entity_poly.entity_id
_entity_poly.type
_entity_poly.pdbx_seq_one_letter_code
_entity_poly.pdbx_strand_id
1 'polypeptide(L)'
;MTLKIDHPLDPLNEEEIKSAVDILKADKGYDKTSTFSSAILVEPEKTVVQNFNEGSSFPRNVRLLGIDSHQDGGFCAEIDVLAKKVVSLERLPGNAQVPYAMGDFATAMMLTTENAEYQEA
;
A
#
# COMPACT_ATOMS: atom_id res chain seq x y z
N MET A 1 -9.44 20.44 -2.24
CA MET A 1 -9.54 20.06 -0.82
C MET A 1 -8.12 19.96 -0.29
N THR A 2 -7.91 20.30 0.98
CA THR A 2 -6.58 20.49 1.57
C THR A 2 -6.30 19.30 2.47
N LEU A 3 -5.16 18.63 2.27
CA LEU A 3 -4.63 17.61 3.16
C LEU A 3 -4.57 18.18 4.58
N LYS A 4 -5.55 17.82 5.42
CA LYS A 4 -5.59 18.22 6.83
C LYS A 4 -5.01 17.08 7.65
N ILE A 5 -3.79 17.29 8.14
CA ILE A 5 -3.05 16.35 8.96
C ILE A 5 -2.62 17.16 10.18
N ASP A 6 -3.27 16.92 11.31
CA ASP A 6 -3.09 17.75 12.51
C ASP A 6 -2.04 17.13 13.45
N HIS A 7 -1.81 15.82 13.37
CA HIS A 7 -0.85 15.08 14.19
C HIS A 7 -0.10 13.99 13.39
N PRO A 8 1.19 13.71 13.68
CA PRO A 8 1.98 12.70 12.97
C PRO A 8 1.40 11.28 12.98
N LEU A 9 0.62 10.94 14.01
CA LEU A 9 -0.05 9.64 14.18
C LEU A 9 -1.51 9.63 13.74
N ASP A 10 -2.00 10.71 13.12
CA ASP A 10 -3.35 10.69 12.56
C ASP A 10 -3.45 9.58 11.51
N PRO A 11 -4.54 8.79 11.47
CA PRO A 11 -4.75 7.81 10.42
C PRO A 11 -4.64 8.43 9.03
N LEU A 12 -4.33 7.62 8.02
CA LEU A 12 -4.36 8.08 6.64
C LEU A 12 -5.78 8.49 6.26
N ASN A 13 -5.93 9.68 5.69
CA ASN A 13 -7.17 10.11 5.08
C ASN A 13 -7.28 9.64 3.61
N GLU A 14 -8.47 9.79 3.02
CA GLU A 14 -8.74 9.39 1.63
C GLU A 14 -7.79 10.05 0.62
N GLU A 15 -7.50 11.35 0.80
CA GLU A 15 -6.65 12.11 -0.10
C GLU A 15 -5.20 11.61 -0.05
N GLU A 16 -4.71 11.22 1.12
CA GLU A 16 -3.37 10.65 1.30
C GLU A 16 -3.24 9.30 0.61
N ILE A 17 -4.21 8.40 0.80
CA ILE A 17 -4.22 7.09 0.16
C ILE A 17 -4.27 7.26 -1.36
N LYS A 18 -5.17 8.12 -1.86
CA LYS A 18 -5.29 8.41 -3.28
C LYS A 18 -4.00 9.02 -3.84
N SER A 19 -3.43 10.01 -3.15
CA SER A 19 -2.18 10.65 -3.56
C SER A 19 -1.03 9.63 -3.61
N ALA A 20 -0.93 8.74 -2.63
CA ALA A 20 0.10 7.71 -2.62
C ALA A 20 -0.01 6.78 -3.84
N VAL A 21 -1.23 6.34 -4.17
CA VAL A 21 -1.50 5.51 -5.35
C VAL A 21 -1.19 6.26 -6.65
N ASP A 22 -1.57 7.53 -6.75
CA ASP A 22 -1.32 8.35 -7.95
C ASP A 22 0.18 8.61 -8.16
N ILE A 23 0.93 8.85 -7.07
CA ILE A 23 2.39 8.98 -7.10
C ILE A 23 3.03 7.68 -7.59
N LEU A 24 2.63 6.53 -7.03
CA LEU A 24 3.18 5.25 -7.44
C LEU A 24 2.84 4.92 -8.90
N LYS A 25 1.62 5.20 -9.37
CA LYS A 25 1.21 5.01 -10.77
C LYS A 25 2.01 5.83 -11.78
N ALA A 26 2.54 6.97 -11.35
CA ALA A 26 3.39 7.83 -12.17
C ALA A 26 4.87 7.39 -12.18
N ASP A 27 5.26 6.45 -11.32
CA ASP A 27 6.61 5.93 -11.27
C ASP A 27 6.93 5.05 -12.49
N LYS A 28 8.19 5.08 -12.93
CA LYS A 28 8.63 4.30 -14.11
C LYS A 28 8.64 2.80 -13.86
N GLY A 29 8.76 2.37 -12.60
CA GLY A 29 8.70 0.98 -12.17
C GLY A 29 7.29 0.43 -11.99
N TYR A 30 6.25 1.25 -12.20
CA TYR A 30 4.86 0.82 -11.98
C TYR A 30 4.35 -0.15 -13.05
N ASP A 31 3.81 -1.28 -12.60
CA ASP A 31 3.07 -2.22 -13.43
C ASP A 31 1.58 -1.86 -13.45
N LYS A 32 1.00 -1.77 -14.65
CA LYS A 32 -0.42 -1.42 -14.84
C LYS A 32 -1.40 -2.47 -14.34
N THR A 33 -0.94 -3.70 -14.13
CA THR A 33 -1.73 -4.81 -13.56
C THR A 33 -1.75 -4.80 -12.03
N SER A 34 -1.03 -3.86 -11.40
CA SER A 34 -0.94 -3.78 -9.95
C SER A 34 -2.31 -3.65 -9.29
N THR A 35 -2.54 -4.46 -8.25
CA THR A 35 -3.65 -4.32 -7.31
C THR A 35 -3.09 -4.09 -5.90
N PHE A 36 -3.85 -3.41 -5.05
CA PHE A 36 -3.40 -3.01 -3.72
C PHE A 36 -4.20 -3.77 -2.66
N SER A 37 -3.48 -4.44 -1.75
CA SER A 37 -4.08 -5.15 -0.61
C SER A 37 -4.09 -4.31 0.66
N SER A 38 -3.19 -3.33 0.79
CA SER A 38 -3.12 -2.47 1.98
C SER A 38 -2.49 -1.11 1.68
N ALA A 39 -2.97 -0.09 2.39
CA ALA A 39 -2.34 1.22 2.51
C ALA A 39 -2.16 1.53 4.00
N ILE A 40 -0.92 1.70 4.45
CA ILE A 40 -0.55 1.75 5.86
C ILE A 40 0.24 3.03 6.13
N LEU A 41 -0.06 3.74 7.21
CA LEU A 41 0.78 4.84 7.69
C LEU A 41 2.13 4.27 8.13
N VAL A 42 3.22 4.76 7.55
CA VAL A 42 4.55 4.55 8.13
C VAL A 42 4.69 5.56 9.25
N GLU A 43 4.49 5.09 10.49
CA GLU A 43 4.60 5.93 11.67
C GLU A 43 5.98 6.60 11.73
N PRO A 44 6.04 7.91 12.02
CA PRO A 44 7.31 8.60 12.18
C PRO A 44 8.16 8.02 13.31
N GLU A 45 9.46 8.27 13.25
CA GLU A 45 10.37 7.96 14.35
C GLU A 45 9.85 8.48 15.69
N LYS A 46 10.05 7.69 16.75
CA LYS A 46 9.54 8.00 18.10
C LYS A 46 9.93 9.40 18.58
N THR A 47 11.14 9.85 18.23
CA THR A 47 11.65 11.18 18.59
C THR A 47 10.88 12.31 17.90
N VAL A 48 10.37 12.09 16.69
CA VAL A 48 9.50 13.06 16.00
C VAL A 48 8.19 13.22 16.73
N VAL A 49 7.58 12.09 17.11
CA VAL A 49 6.30 12.08 17.85
C VAL A 49 6.47 12.74 19.23
N GLN A 50 7.54 12.43 19.96
CA GLN A 50 7.79 13.00 21.30
C GLN A 50 8.04 14.51 21.28
N ASN A 51 8.65 15.02 20.22
CA ASN A 51 8.98 16.45 20.08
C ASN A 51 7.94 17.21 19.25
N PHE A 52 6.81 16.58 18.90
CA PHE A 52 5.78 17.20 18.10
C PHE A 52 5.15 18.39 18.84
N ASN A 53 5.05 19.51 18.13
CA ASN A 53 4.26 20.66 18.53
C ASN A 53 3.35 21.06 17.36
N GLU A 54 2.18 21.62 17.64
CA GLU A 54 1.28 22.12 16.61
C GLU A 54 2.02 23.04 15.62
N GLY A 55 1.86 22.78 14.32
CA GLY A 55 2.53 23.50 13.24
C GLY A 55 3.95 23.02 12.91
N SER A 56 4.51 22.07 13.66
CA SER A 56 5.80 21.44 13.29
C SER A 56 5.63 20.58 12.04
N SER A 57 6.63 20.59 11.15
CA SER A 57 6.68 19.64 10.05
C SER A 57 7.12 18.26 10.53
N PHE A 58 6.60 17.22 9.89
CA PHE A 58 6.94 15.83 10.15
C PHE A 58 6.90 15.02 8.84
N PRO A 59 7.64 13.91 8.73
CA PRO A 59 7.53 13.03 7.58
C PRO A 59 6.14 12.39 7.53
N ARG A 60 5.63 12.20 6.32
CA ARG A 60 4.34 11.55 6.11
C ARG A 60 4.47 10.55 4.97
N ASN A 61 4.65 9.30 5.36
CA ASN A 61 4.93 8.21 4.44
C ASN A 61 3.77 7.20 4.45
N VAL A 62 3.39 6.74 3.27
CA VAL A 62 2.39 5.68 3.06
C VAL A 62 3.09 4.46 2.52
N ARG A 63 2.88 3.32 3.17
CA ARG A 63 3.30 2.00 2.67
C ARG A 63 2.14 1.37 1.91
N LEU A 64 2.35 1.12 0.62
CA LEU A 64 1.43 0.38 -0.23
C LEU A 64 1.94 -1.05 -0.41
N LEU A 65 1.08 -2.03 -0.11
CA LEU A 65 1.32 -3.44 -0.40
C LEU A 65 0.41 -3.87 -1.54
N GLY A 66 0.93 -4.70 -2.44
CA GLY A 66 0.17 -5.15 -3.60
C GLY A 66 0.82 -6.29 -4.34
N ILE A 67 0.08 -6.81 -5.32
CA ILE A 67 0.58 -7.76 -6.31
C ILE A 67 0.47 -7.14 -7.70
N ASP A 68 1.25 -7.66 -8.64
CA ASP A 68 1.24 -7.26 -10.04
C ASP A 68 1.49 -8.48 -10.93
N SER A 69 1.96 -8.29 -12.17
CA SER A 69 2.17 -9.40 -13.10
C SER A 69 3.28 -10.38 -12.67
N HIS A 70 4.11 -10.02 -11.68
CA HIS A 70 5.18 -10.88 -11.19
C HIS A 70 4.68 -11.82 -10.09
N GLN A 71 4.95 -13.12 -10.28
CA GLN A 71 4.55 -14.19 -9.35
C GLN A 71 5.62 -14.46 -8.28
N ASP A 72 6.01 -13.43 -7.52
CA ASP A 72 7.08 -13.50 -6.51
C ASP A 72 6.63 -13.07 -5.10
N GLY A 73 5.31 -12.95 -4.91
CA GLY A 73 4.67 -12.61 -3.64
C GLY A 73 4.28 -11.15 -3.45
N GLY A 74 4.63 -10.30 -4.41
CA GLY A 74 4.16 -8.93 -4.49
C GLY A 74 5.23 -7.90 -4.15
N PHE A 75 4.80 -6.66 -3.98
CA PHE A 75 5.66 -5.51 -3.75
C PHE A 75 5.29 -4.76 -2.46
N CYS A 76 6.28 -4.04 -1.95
CA CYS A 76 6.15 -3.04 -0.91
C CYS A 76 6.70 -1.71 -1.43
N ALA A 77 5.84 -0.70 -1.50
CA ALA A 77 6.23 0.65 -1.90
C ALA A 77 6.07 1.61 -0.74
N GLU A 78 7.08 2.42 -0.46
CA GLU A 78 6.98 3.53 0.49
C GLU A 78 6.92 4.85 -0.28
N ILE A 79 5.91 5.65 0.01
CA ILE A 79 5.59 6.89 -0.70
C ILE A 79 5.60 8.05 0.28
N ASP A 80 6.41 9.06 0.01
CA ASP A 80 6.35 10.33 0.75
C ASP A 80 5.31 11.23 0.07
N VAL A 81 4.14 11.37 0.70
CA VAL A 81 3.00 12.07 0.10
C VAL A 81 3.14 13.58 0.13
N LEU A 82 3.96 14.13 1.05
CA LEU A 82 4.23 15.56 1.12
C LEU A 82 5.27 15.96 0.06
N ALA A 83 6.33 15.17 -0.10
CA ALA A 83 7.34 15.38 -1.14
C ALA A 83 6.92 14.87 -2.53
N LYS A 84 5.78 14.19 -2.62
CA LYS A 84 5.22 13.60 -3.86
C LYS A 84 6.20 12.69 -4.59
N LYS A 85 6.83 11.78 -3.86
CA LYS A 85 7.87 10.89 -4.42
C LYS A 85 7.73 9.46 -3.92
N VAL A 86 8.14 8.52 -4.76
CA VAL A 86 8.42 7.13 -4.34
C VAL A 86 9.75 7.13 -3.60
N VAL A 87 9.75 6.65 -2.35
CA VAL A 87 10.96 6.49 -1.53
C VAL A 87 11.61 5.14 -1.84
N SER A 88 10.80 4.09 -1.91
CA SER A 88 11.23 2.75 -2.30
C SER A 88 10.09 2.00 -2.99
N LEU A 89 10.46 1.06 -3.86
CA LEU A 89 9.59 0.07 -4.47
C LEU A 89 10.36 -1.24 -4.53
N GLU A 90 10.03 -2.17 -3.65
CA GLU A 90 10.79 -3.39 -3.41
C GLU A 90 9.91 -4.63 -3.62
N ARG A 91 10.49 -5.71 -4.14
CA ARG A 91 9.82 -7.03 -4.17
C ARG A 91 9.93 -7.69 -2.81
N LEU A 92 8.90 -8.43 -2.43
CA LEU A 92 8.96 -9.27 -1.25
C LEU A 92 9.94 -10.45 -1.48
N PRO A 93 10.61 -10.94 -0.41
CA PRO A 93 11.44 -12.13 -0.52
C PRO A 93 10.58 -13.36 -0.82
N GLY A 94 11.11 -14.34 -1.57
CA GLY A 94 10.32 -15.48 -2.10
C GLY A 94 9.68 -16.43 -1.06
N ASN A 95 9.91 -16.21 0.24
CA ASN A 95 9.24 -16.90 1.34
C ASN A 95 8.18 -16.04 2.04
N ALA A 96 7.87 -14.85 1.50
CA ALA A 96 6.86 -13.93 1.99
C ALA A 96 5.82 -13.65 0.89
N GLN A 97 4.66 -13.15 1.31
CA GLN A 97 3.53 -12.77 0.46
C GLN A 97 2.83 -11.57 1.09
N VAL A 98 2.24 -10.70 0.27
CA VAL A 98 1.34 -9.66 0.78
C VAL A 98 0.07 -10.26 1.39
N PRO A 99 -0.65 -9.53 2.26
CA PRO A 99 -1.96 -9.97 2.72
C PRO A 99 -2.95 -10.14 1.57
N TYR A 100 -3.88 -11.09 1.70
CA TYR A 100 -4.97 -11.26 0.75
C TYR A 100 -5.89 -10.03 0.73
N ALA A 101 -6.18 -9.54 -0.47
CA ALA A 101 -7.21 -8.57 -0.75
C ALA A 101 -8.55 -9.25 -1.03
N MET A 102 -9.64 -8.49 -1.01
CA MET A 102 -10.98 -9.01 -1.35
C MET A 102 -11.05 -9.64 -2.75
N GLY A 103 -10.27 -9.13 -3.70
CA GLY A 103 -10.18 -9.71 -5.05
C GLY A 103 -9.62 -11.13 -5.05
N ASP A 104 -8.69 -11.44 -4.16
CA ASP A 104 -8.10 -12.78 -4.04
C ASP A 104 -9.14 -13.77 -3.52
N PHE A 105 -9.90 -13.40 -2.49
CA PHE A 105 -10.99 -14.22 -1.98
C PHE A 105 -12.08 -14.46 -3.03
N ALA A 106 -12.48 -13.41 -3.76
CA ALA A 106 -13.45 -13.53 -4.84
C ALA A 106 -12.97 -14.50 -5.93
N THR A 107 -11.70 -14.41 -6.30
CA THR A 107 -11.08 -15.27 -7.31
C THR A 107 -11.00 -16.72 -6.83
N ALA A 108 -10.57 -16.94 -5.60
CA ALA A 108 -10.51 -18.28 -5.01
C ALA A 108 -11.88 -18.95 -4.93
N MET A 109 -12.92 -18.22 -4.51
CA MET A 109 -14.29 -18.74 -4.48
C MET A 109 -14.77 -19.14 -5.87
N MET A 110 -14.63 -18.25 -6.86
CA MET A 110 -15.03 -18.52 -8.25
C MET A 110 -14.34 -19.76 -8.80
N LEU A 111 -13.00 -19.82 -8.74
CA LEU A 111 -12.22 -20.94 -9.25
C LEU A 111 -12.61 -22.27 -8.60
N THR A 112 -12.87 -22.25 -7.28
CA THR A 112 -13.31 -23.45 -6.56
C THR A 112 -14.70 -23.90 -7.02
N THR A 113 -15.64 -22.96 -7.16
CA THR A 113 -17.01 -23.31 -7.59
C THR A 113 -17.13 -23.73 -9.04
N GLU A 114 -16.22 -23.31 -9.92
CA GLU A 114 -16.22 -23.65 -11.35
C GLU A 114 -15.38 -24.90 -11.68
N ASN A 115 -14.59 -25.40 -10.73
CA ASN A 115 -13.74 -26.56 -10.96
C ASN A 115 -14.54 -27.87 -10.96
N ALA A 116 -14.56 -28.58 -12.08
CA ALA A 116 -15.32 -29.82 -12.25
C ALA A 116 -14.87 -30.94 -11.29
N GLU A 117 -13.55 -31.10 -11.05
CA GLU A 117 -13.03 -32.11 -10.11
C GLU A 117 -13.49 -31.82 -8.67
N TYR A 118 -13.54 -30.54 -8.29
CA TYR A 118 -14.05 -30.12 -6.99
C TYR A 118 -15.56 -30.33 -6.85
N GLN A 119 -16.33 -30.18 -7.94
CA GLN A 119 -17.77 -30.45 -7.95
C GLN A 119 -18.11 -31.95 -7.83
N GLU A 120 -17.21 -32.83 -8.24
CA GLU A 120 -17.39 -34.29 -8.21
C GLU A 120 -16.98 -34.95 -6.87
N ALA A 121 -16.18 -34.27 -6.03
CA ALA A 121 -15.60 -34.79 -4.78
C ALA A 121 -16.53 -34.69 -3.56
#